data_AF-A0A7S3M883-F1
#
_entry.id   AF-A0A7S3M883-F1
#
_cell.length_a   1.000
_cell.length_b   1.000
_cell.length_c   1.000
_cell.angle_alpha   90.00
_cell.angle_beta   90.00
_cell.angle_gamma   90.00
#
_symmetry.space_group_name_H-M   'P 1'
#
loop_
_entity.id
_entity.type
_entity.pdbx_description
1 polymer ?
#
loop_
_entity_poly.entity_id
_entity_poly.type
_entity_poly.pdbx_seq_one_letter_code
_entity_poly.pdbx_strand_id
1 'polypeptide(L)'
;VHGRSIGATCAVHLASKFGGKIHGLIIDSGLMSIKGLPMVQMMGPMLFAQQPGMFQMLQEPFDTLGKLASVSCPTLIMHGDKDEIVPYTQATHCHERCAAPDKKLQSWPGAGHNNVSVMYGDGWKQEIQTLLEQAVAFTCDFPAGALVEAHSLSTAVLNGAQGRVLGPQGAERIRVQLP
;
A
#
# COMPACT_ATOMS: atom_id res chain seq x y z
N VAL A 1 -10.33 6.55 0.03
CA VAL A 1 -9.32 7.62 0.29
C VAL A 1 -8.38 7.72 -0.89
N HIS A 2 -7.84 8.90 -1.14
CA HIS A 2 -6.89 9.14 -2.23
C HIS A 2 -5.65 9.85 -1.67
N GLY A 3 -4.47 9.38 -2.06
CA GLY A 3 -3.20 10.02 -1.73
C GLY A 3 -2.30 10.11 -2.95
N ARG A 4 -1.78 11.32 -3.20
CA ARG A 4 -0.83 11.59 -4.29
C ARG A 4 0.56 11.89 -3.75
N SER A 5 1.62 11.39 -4.40
CA SER A 5 3.01 11.65 -3.99
C SER A 5 3.22 11.29 -2.52
N ILE A 6 3.71 12.20 -1.67
CA ILE A 6 3.83 11.98 -0.23
C ILE A 6 2.50 11.64 0.45
N GLY A 7 1.37 12.16 -0.06
CA GLY A 7 0.03 11.87 0.47
C GLY A 7 -0.38 10.39 0.36
N ALA A 8 0.27 9.62 -0.53
CA ALA A 8 0.09 8.17 -0.59
C ALA A 8 0.44 7.49 0.74
N THR A 9 1.48 7.97 1.44
CA THR A 9 1.88 7.44 2.75
C THR A 9 0.77 7.59 3.79
N CYS A 10 0.08 8.74 3.79
CA CYS A 10 -1.07 9.01 4.64
C CYS A 10 -2.27 8.13 4.26
N ALA A 11 -2.59 8.04 2.96
CA ALA A 11 -3.72 7.24 2.48
C ALA A 11 -3.55 5.75 2.79
N VAL A 12 -2.35 5.20 2.56
CA VAL A 12 -2.00 3.82 2.94
C VAL A 12 -2.11 3.63 4.45
N HIS A 13 -1.63 4.58 5.25
CA HIS A 13 -1.74 4.48 6.69
C HIS A 13 -3.20 4.39 7.15
N LEU A 14 -4.08 5.25 6.64
CA LEU A 14 -5.51 5.20 6.95
C LEU A 14 -6.14 3.88 6.52
N ALA A 15 -5.88 3.42 5.30
CA ALA A 15 -6.40 2.16 4.79
C ALA A 15 -5.92 0.94 5.60
N SER A 16 -4.67 0.97 6.08
CA SER A 16 -4.08 -0.11 6.89
C SER A 16 -4.62 -0.18 8.32
N LYS A 17 -5.11 0.94 8.86
CA LYS A 17 -5.54 1.06 10.28
C LYS A 17 -7.04 1.02 10.47
N PHE A 18 -7.79 1.51 9.50
CA PHE A 18 -9.24 1.65 9.58
C PHE A 18 -9.92 0.74 8.56
N GLY A 19 -9.47 -0.52 8.50
CA GLY A 19 -10.16 -1.57 7.75
C GLY A 19 -11.65 -1.61 8.12
N GLY A 20 -12.52 -1.82 7.13
CA GLY A 20 -13.97 -1.81 7.32
C GLY A 20 -14.60 -0.41 7.35
N LYS A 21 -13.81 0.67 7.54
CA LYS A 21 -14.27 2.06 7.32
C LYS A 21 -13.79 2.60 5.98
N ILE A 22 -12.60 2.19 5.55
CA ILE A 22 -12.06 2.55 4.24
C ILE A 22 -12.43 1.47 3.23
N HIS A 23 -13.18 1.87 2.20
CA HIS A 23 -13.72 0.97 1.19
C HIS A 23 -12.96 1.01 -0.15
N GLY A 24 -12.02 1.93 -0.30
CA GLY A 24 -11.18 2.02 -1.49
C GLY A 24 -9.97 2.91 -1.25
N LEU A 25 -8.86 2.58 -1.91
CA LEU A 25 -7.59 3.27 -1.82
C LEU A 25 -7.09 3.63 -3.21
N ILE A 26 -6.85 4.93 -3.45
CA ILE A 26 -6.14 5.42 -4.64
C ILE A 26 -4.76 5.91 -4.23
N ILE A 27 -3.74 5.40 -4.90
CA ILE A 27 -2.34 5.81 -4.78
C ILE A 27 -1.93 6.39 -6.14
N ASP A 28 -1.74 7.70 -6.22
CA ASP A 28 -1.40 8.41 -7.45
C ASP A 28 0.04 8.96 -7.39
N SER A 29 0.92 8.51 -8.29
CA SER A 29 2.35 8.85 -8.28
C SER A 29 2.99 8.73 -6.88
N GLY A 30 2.65 7.66 -6.15
CA GLY A 30 2.79 7.60 -4.70
C GLY A 30 4.20 7.29 -4.19
N LEU A 31 4.60 7.97 -3.11
CA LEU A 31 5.84 7.69 -2.37
C LEU A 31 5.68 6.46 -1.47
N MET A 32 6.52 5.45 -1.66
CA MET A 32 6.57 4.23 -0.85
C MET A 32 7.78 4.16 0.09
N SER A 33 8.93 4.65 -0.37
CA SER A 33 10.18 4.68 0.37
C SER A 33 10.90 5.99 0.11
N ILE A 34 11.25 6.72 1.17
CA ILE A 34 12.06 7.93 1.04
C ILE A 34 13.48 7.54 0.64
N LYS A 35 14.01 6.45 1.18
CA LYS A 35 15.34 5.93 0.83
C LYS A 35 15.41 5.47 -0.63
N GLY A 36 14.28 5.19 -1.27
CA GLY A 36 14.15 4.85 -2.69
C GLY A 36 14.07 6.05 -3.63
N LEU A 37 14.13 7.30 -3.13
CA LEU A 37 14.18 8.48 -3.98
C LEU A 37 15.60 8.69 -4.55
N PRO A 38 15.76 9.05 -5.83
CA PRO A 38 17.07 9.18 -6.46
C PRO A 38 18.01 10.15 -5.72
N MET A 39 17.51 11.31 -5.31
CA MET A 39 18.29 12.30 -4.54
C MET A 39 18.76 11.72 -3.19
N VAL A 40 17.90 10.97 -2.50
CA VAL A 40 18.22 10.39 -1.18
C VAL A 40 19.21 9.24 -1.32
N GLN A 41 19.09 8.41 -2.36
CA GLN A 41 20.07 7.36 -2.66
C GLN A 41 21.45 7.92 -2.98
N MET A 42 21.53 9.08 -3.63
CA MET A 42 22.78 9.76 -3.94
C MET A 42 23.40 10.41 -2.69
N MET A 43 22.61 11.15 -1.90
CA MET A 43 23.12 11.93 -0.77
C MET A 43 23.30 11.10 0.50
N GLY A 44 22.47 10.09 0.73
CA GLY A 44 22.47 9.25 1.93
C GLY A 44 23.85 8.65 2.24
N PRO A 45 24.46 7.88 1.33
CA PRO A 45 25.79 7.32 1.53
C PRO A 45 26.87 8.38 1.80
N MET A 46 26.78 9.57 1.21
CA MET A 46 27.71 10.67 1.44
C MET A 46 27.59 11.24 2.85
N LEU A 47 26.37 11.41 3.36
CA LEU A 47 26.11 11.87 4.73
C LEU A 47 26.65 10.88 5.78
N PHE A 48 26.68 9.60 5.46
CA PHE A 48 27.18 8.53 6.33
C PHE A 48 28.53 7.95 5.86
N ALA A 49 29.35 8.74 5.15
CA ALA A 49 30.61 8.26 4.57
C ALA A 49 31.59 7.67 5.62
N GLN A 50 31.52 8.13 6.86
CA GLN A 50 32.35 7.64 7.98
C GLN A 50 31.80 6.36 8.65
N GLN A 51 30.60 5.92 8.27
CA GLN A 51 29.91 4.75 8.83
C GLN A 51 29.27 3.93 7.70
N PRO A 52 30.07 3.13 6.94
CA PRO A 52 29.57 2.34 5.82
C PRO A 52 28.40 1.43 6.24
N GLY A 53 27.33 1.43 5.44
CA GLY A 53 26.12 0.64 5.73
C GLY A 53 25.10 1.30 6.66
N MET A 54 25.45 2.39 7.36
CA MET A 54 24.53 3.06 8.29
C MET A 54 23.27 3.57 7.59
N PHE A 55 23.40 4.14 6.39
CA PHE A 55 22.26 4.59 5.58
C PHE A 55 21.26 3.46 5.28
N GLN A 56 21.76 2.27 4.95
CA GLN A 56 20.93 1.10 4.65
C GLN A 56 20.20 0.59 5.90
N MET A 57 20.81 0.71 7.09
CA MET A 57 20.21 0.32 8.37
C MET A 57 19.15 1.30 8.88
N LEU A 58 19.07 2.52 8.35
CA LEU A 58 18.00 3.46 8.73
C LEU A 58 16.63 2.88 8.40
N GLN A 59 15.70 3.01 9.34
CA GLN A 59 14.32 2.61 9.13
C GLN A 59 13.61 3.55 8.15
N GLU A 60 12.62 3.03 7.43
CA GLU A 60 11.72 3.87 6.64
C GLU A 60 10.84 4.68 7.59
N PRO A 61 10.84 6.03 7.52
CA PRO A 61 10.11 6.86 8.47
C PRO A 61 8.59 6.65 8.41
N PHE A 62 8.07 6.28 7.25
CA PHE A 62 6.63 6.03 7.06
C PHE A 62 6.26 4.56 7.03
N ASP A 63 7.22 3.65 6.80
CA ASP A 63 6.98 2.22 6.58
C ASP A 63 5.76 1.93 5.67
N THR A 64 5.63 2.67 4.57
CA THR A 64 4.46 2.57 3.69
C THR A 64 4.34 1.18 3.07
N LEU A 65 5.46 0.61 2.62
CA LEU A 65 5.51 -0.75 2.07
C LEU A 65 5.12 -1.83 3.10
N GLY A 66 5.51 -1.68 4.36
CA GLY A 66 5.10 -2.60 5.43
C GLY A 66 3.59 -2.53 5.69
N LYS A 67 3.03 -1.32 5.73
CA LYS A 67 1.60 -1.08 5.97
C LYS A 67 0.68 -1.62 4.87
N LEU A 68 1.16 -1.67 3.62
CA LEU A 68 0.41 -2.24 2.49
C LEU A 68 0.01 -3.71 2.71
N ALA A 69 0.73 -4.44 3.55
CA ALA A 69 0.39 -5.81 3.89
C ALA A 69 -0.91 -5.94 4.71
N SER A 70 -1.41 -4.84 5.29
CA SER A 70 -2.67 -4.84 6.08
C SER A 70 -3.84 -4.22 5.32
N VAL A 71 -3.63 -3.72 4.10
CA VAL A 71 -4.69 -3.13 3.28
C VAL A 71 -5.55 -4.25 2.68
N SER A 72 -6.87 -4.14 2.87
CA SER A 72 -7.84 -5.12 2.39
C SER A 72 -8.83 -4.58 1.36
N CYS A 73 -9.00 -3.26 1.26
CA CYS A 73 -9.94 -2.65 0.33
C CYS A 73 -9.42 -2.62 -1.12
N PRO A 74 -10.32 -2.55 -2.13
CA PRO A 74 -9.96 -2.27 -3.51
C PRO A 74 -8.92 -1.17 -3.60
N THR A 75 -7.83 -1.45 -4.32
CA THR A 75 -6.67 -0.56 -4.39
C THR A 75 -6.26 -0.27 -5.83
N LEU A 76 -6.32 1.00 -6.21
CA LEU A 76 -5.82 1.49 -7.49
C LEU A 76 -4.49 2.21 -7.27
N ILE A 77 -3.46 1.78 -8.00
CA ILE A 77 -2.14 2.41 -8.05
C ILE A 77 -1.98 2.98 -9.45
N MET A 78 -1.76 4.28 -9.56
CA MET A 78 -1.55 4.98 -10.83
C MET A 78 -0.17 5.63 -10.82
N HIS A 79 0.60 5.48 -11.89
CA HIS A 79 1.95 6.05 -11.94
C HIS A 79 2.41 6.29 -13.38
N GLY A 80 3.04 7.45 -13.62
CA GLY A 80 3.72 7.72 -14.89
C GLY A 80 5.02 6.92 -15.01
N ASP A 81 5.27 6.28 -16.16
CA ASP A 81 6.48 5.47 -16.33
C ASP A 81 7.77 6.29 -16.56
N LYS A 82 7.63 7.61 -16.76
CA LYS A 82 8.72 8.59 -16.84
C LYS A 82 8.73 9.54 -15.63
N ASP A 83 8.13 9.15 -14.51
CA ASP A 83 8.15 9.93 -13.28
C ASP A 83 9.59 10.21 -12.81
N GLU A 84 9.95 11.48 -12.88
CA GLU A 84 11.27 12.03 -12.63
C GLU A 84 11.54 12.31 -11.13
N ILE A 85 10.50 12.26 -10.29
CA ILE A 85 10.57 12.56 -8.86
C ILE A 85 10.49 11.27 -8.04
N VAL A 86 9.43 10.49 -8.27
CA VAL A 86 9.17 9.21 -7.60
C VAL A 86 9.28 8.11 -8.65
N PRO A 87 10.40 7.35 -8.70
CA PRO A 87 10.61 6.36 -9.74
C PRO A 87 9.47 5.35 -9.84
N TYR A 88 9.14 4.95 -11.06
CA TYR A 88 8.10 3.96 -11.35
C TYR A 88 8.27 2.63 -10.59
N THR A 89 9.50 2.26 -10.23
CA THR A 89 9.79 1.08 -9.39
C THR A 89 9.12 1.14 -8.00
N GLN A 90 8.81 2.32 -7.48
CA GLN A 90 8.03 2.43 -6.25
C GLN A 90 6.58 1.96 -6.45
N ALA A 91 5.99 2.19 -7.63
CA ALA A 91 4.64 1.71 -7.96
C ALA A 91 4.59 0.19 -8.11
N THR A 92 5.61 -0.42 -8.72
CA THR A 92 5.71 -1.88 -8.83
C THR A 92 5.86 -2.52 -7.45
N HIS A 93 6.74 -1.99 -6.59
CA HIS A 93 6.85 -2.45 -5.20
C HIS A 93 5.55 -2.23 -4.41
N CYS A 94 4.85 -1.12 -4.64
CA CYS A 94 3.54 -0.87 -4.03
C CYS A 94 2.56 -1.99 -4.40
N HIS A 95 2.45 -2.31 -5.69
CA HIS A 95 1.55 -3.34 -6.19
C HIS A 95 1.90 -4.73 -5.64
N GLU A 96 3.19 -5.08 -5.63
CA GLU A 96 3.68 -6.36 -5.10
C GLU A 96 3.43 -6.53 -3.59
N ARG A 97 3.58 -5.44 -2.81
CA ARG A 97 3.39 -5.48 -1.35
C ARG A 97 1.95 -5.32 -0.90
N CYS A 98 1.06 -4.82 -1.76
CA CYS A 98 -0.34 -4.63 -1.44
C CYS A 98 -1.05 -5.98 -1.28
N ALA A 99 -1.56 -6.22 -0.08
CA ALA A 99 -2.28 -7.46 0.24
C ALA A 99 -3.75 -7.43 -0.20
N ALA A 100 -4.24 -6.30 -0.72
CA ALA A 100 -5.61 -6.21 -1.22
C ALA A 100 -5.87 -7.29 -2.29
N PRO A 101 -7.01 -8.01 -2.18
CA PRO A 101 -7.39 -9.01 -3.17
C PRO A 101 -7.64 -8.35 -4.52
N ASP A 102 -8.41 -7.27 -4.53
CA ASP A 102 -8.63 -6.43 -5.70
C ASP A 102 -7.63 -5.28 -5.71
N LYS A 103 -6.59 -5.44 -6.54
CA LYS A 103 -5.63 -4.37 -6.80
C LYS A 103 -5.31 -4.24 -8.27
N LYS A 104 -5.06 -3.00 -8.70
CA LYS A 104 -4.65 -2.68 -10.06
C LYS A 104 -3.47 -1.71 -10.03
N LEU A 105 -2.47 -1.98 -10.86
CA LEU A 105 -1.44 -1.01 -11.23
C LEU A 105 -1.72 -0.50 -12.65
N GLN A 106 -2.02 0.78 -12.75
CA GLN A 106 -2.19 1.50 -14.01
C GLN A 106 -0.93 2.33 -14.29
N SER A 107 -0.19 1.92 -15.31
CA SER A 107 0.94 2.67 -15.84
C SER A 107 0.48 3.70 -16.87
N TRP A 108 1.07 4.88 -16.86
CA TRP A 108 0.80 5.93 -17.85
C TRP A 108 2.06 6.19 -18.68
N PRO A 109 2.14 5.62 -19.91
CA PRO A 109 3.35 5.72 -20.75
C PRO A 109 3.73 7.17 -21.07
N GLY A 110 5.01 7.51 -20.96
CA GLY A 110 5.52 8.85 -21.24
C GLY A 110 5.14 9.93 -20.23
N ALA A 111 4.27 9.65 -19.25
CA ALA A 111 3.90 10.61 -18.21
C ALA A 111 4.96 10.68 -17.11
N GLY A 112 5.22 11.89 -16.64
CA GLY A 112 6.04 12.22 -15.47
C GLY A 112 5.19 12.39 -14.20
N HIS A 113 5.78 12.98 -13.16
CA HIS A 113 5.14 13.05 -11.84
C HIS A 113 3.85 13.90 -11.80
N ASN A 114 3.78 14.93 -12.64
CA ASN A 114 2.78 16.01 -12.53
C ASN A 114 1.86 16.13 -13.74
N ASN A 115 2.02 15.32 -14.79
CA ASN A 115 1.30 15.50 -16.06
C ASN A 115 0.40 14.31 -16.45
N VAL A 116 0.28 13.28 -15.61
CA VAL A 116 -0.62 12.14 -15.86
C VAL A 116 -2.04 12.60 -16.20
N SER A 117 -2.66 13.42 -15.34
CA SER A 117 -4.03 13.89 -15.55
C SER A 117 -4.18 14.82 -16.76
N VAL A 118 -3.11 15.51 -17.15
CA VAL A 118 -3.09 16.38 -18.34
C VAL A 118 -2.99 15.55 -19.61
N MET A 119 -2.14 14.52 -19.63
CA MET A 119 -1.92 13.64 -20.79
C MET A 119 -3.04 12.61 -20.96
N TYR A 120 -3.61 12.12 -19.86
CA TYR A 120 -4.50 10.95 -19.82
C TYR A 120 -5.83 11.23 -19.10
N GLY A 121 -6.29 12.49 -19.08
CA GLY A 121 -7.41 12.92 -18.24
C GLY A 121 -8.64 12.00 -18.24
N ASP A 122 -9.10 11.55 -19.41
CA ASP A 122 -10.25 10.63 -19.51
C ASP A 122 -9.94 9.22 -18.99
N GLY A 123 -8.76 8.68 -19.32
CA GLY A 123 -8.31 7.39 -18.78
C GLY A 123 -8.17 7.44 -17.26
N TRP A 124 -7.55 8.50 -16.72
CA TRP A 124 -7.40 8.69 -15.27
C TRP A 124 -8.77 8.75 -14.57
N LYS A 125 -9.74 9.47 -15.15
CA LYS A 125 -11.12 9.52 -14.64
C LYS A 125 -11.78 8.15 -14.65
N GLN A 126 -11.62 7.39 -15.74
CA GLN A 126 -12.22 6.06 -15.90
C GLN A 126 -11.70 5.07 -14.86
N GLU A 127 -10.40 5.09 -14.57
CA GLU A 127 -9.80 4.23 -13.55
C GLU A 127 -10.34 4.53 -12.15
N ILE A 128 -10.49 5.81 -11.82
CA ILE A 128 -11.08 6.21 -10.54
C ILE A 128 -12.53 5.79 -10.46
N GLN A 129 -13.32 5.99 -11.52
CA GLN A 129 -14.71 5.56 -11.54
C GLN A 129 -14.84 4.05 -11.31
N THR A 130 -14.00 3.25 -11.99
CA THR A 130 -13.96 1.79 -11.83
C THR A 130 -13.68 1.41 -10.37
N LEU A 131 -12.73 2.08 -9.72
CA LEU A 131 -12.46 1.83 -8.30
C LEU A 131 -13.65 2.25 -7.42
N LEU A 132 -14.30 3.37 -7.70
CA LEU A 132 -15.45 3.83 -6.91
C LEU A 132 -16.61 2.82 -6.96
N GLU A 133 -16.87 2.23 -8.12
CA GLU A 133 -17.87 1.17 -8.29
C GLU A 133 -17.52 -0.05 -7.43
N GLN A 134 -16.25 -0.49 -7.44
CA GLN A 134 -15.76 -1.56 -6.57
C GLN A 134 -15.89 -1.19 -5.08
N ALA A 135 -15.55 0.04 -4.71
CA ALA A 135 -15.56 0.50 -3.33
C ALA A 135 -16.99 0.57 -2.75
N VAL A 136 -17.99 0.93 -3.55
CA VAL A 136 -19.40 0.94 -3.12
C VAL A 136 -19.92 -0.48 -2.83
N ALA A 137 -19.46 -1.46 -3.61
CA ALA A 137 -19.84 -2.87 -3.43
C ALA A 137 -18.99 -3.59 -2.37
N PHE A 138 -17.86 -3.02 -1.95
CA PHE A 138 -16.90 -3.67 -1.07
C PHE A 138 -17.45 -3.84 0.35
N THR A 139 -17.24 -5.02 0.92
CA THR A 139 -17.41 -5.29 2.35
C THR A 139 -16.13 -5.95 2.88
N CYS A 140 -15.86 -5.77 4.18
CA CYS A 140 -14.72 -6.38 4.83
C CYS A 140 -15.16 -7.00 6.16
N ASP A 141 -15.42 -8.31 6.13
CA ASP A 141 -15.90 -9.05 7.30
C ASP A 141 -14.83 -9.11 8.41
N PHE A 142 -13.56 -9.18 8.01
CA PHE A 142 -12.41 -9.29 8.91
C PHE A 142 -11.41 -8.15 8.66
N PRO A 143 -11.71 -6.92 9.10
CA PRO A 143 -10.79 -5.80 8.93
C PRO A 143 -9.55 -5.96 9.79
N ALA A 144 -8.42 -5.42 9.33
CA ALA A 144 -7.19 -5.40 10.13
C ALA A 144 -7.44 -4.75 11.51
N GLY A 145 -6.98 -5.41 12.56
CA GLY A 145 -7.18 -5.04 13.96
C GLY A 145 -8.42 -5.67 14.63
N ALA A 146 -9.35 -6.27 13.86
CA ALA A 146 -10.51 -6.96 14.41
C ALA A 146 -10.10 -8.09 15.36
N LEU A 147 -10.88 -8.30 16.41
CA LEU A 147 -10.74 -9.47 17.29
C LEU A 147 -11.52 -10.64 16.70
N VAL A 148 -10.87 -11.79 16.64
CA VAL A 148 -11.46 -13.05 16.21
C VAL A 148 -11.13 -14.14 17.22
N GLU A 149 -11.98 -15.14 17.35
CA GLU A 149 -11.77 -16.30 18.21
C GLU A 149 -11.50 -17.54 17.35
N ALA A 150 -10.47 -18.29 17.72
CA ALA A 150 -10.09 -19.51 17.02
C ALA A 150 -10.98 -20.67 17.46
N HIS A 151 -11.67 -21.30 16.52
CA HIS A 151 -12.42 -22.54 16.75
C HIS A 151 -12.04 -23.60 15.72
N SER A 152 -12.15 -24.87 16.12
CA SER A 152 -11.94 -26.02 15.24
C SER A 152 -10.53 -26.09 14.60
N LEU A 153 -9.51 -25.57 15.29
CA LEU A 153 -8.11 -25.74 14.89
C LEU A 153 -7.61 -27.16 15.23
N SER A 154 -6.75 -27.70 14.37
CA SER A 154 -6.04 -28.97 14.61
C SER A 154 -5.15 -28.91 15.86
N THR A 155 -4.63 -27.72 16.18
CA THR A 155 -3.89 -27.43 17.40
C THR A 155 -4.87 -27.12 18.53
N ALA A 156 -5.34 -28.16 19.23
CA ALA A 156 -6.43 -28.04 20.22
C ALA A 156 -6.20 -26.98 21.31
N VAL A 157 -4.94 -26.75 21.71
CA VAL A 157 -4.58 -25.74 22.73
C VAL A 157 -4.87 -24.30 22.31
N LEU A 158 -5.02 -24.04 21.00
CA LEU A 158 -5.35 -22.72 20.47
C LEU A 158 -6.87 -22.51 20.29
N ASN A 159 -7.71 -23.53 20.51
CA ASN A 159 -9.16 -23.36 20.44
C ASN A 159 -9.66 -22.51 21.62
N GLY A 160 -10.51 -21.53 21.33
CA GLY A 160 -10.96 -20.51 22.28
C GLY A 160 -9.98 -19.35 22.47
N ALA A 161 -8.80 -19.38 21.83
CA ALA A 161 -7.86 -18.26 21.89
C ALA A 161 -8.36 -17.10 21.02
N GLN A 162 -8.28 -15.89 21.56
CA GLN A 162 -8.60 -14.67 20.82
C GLN A 162 -7.35 -14.09 20.18
N GLY A 163 -7.46 -13.71 18.91
CA GLY A 163 -6.38 -13.11 18.13
C GLY A 163 -6.82 -11.84 17.42
N ARG A 164 -5.83 -11.10 16.91
CA ARG A 164 -6.06 -9.90 16.10
C ARG A 164 -5.81 -10.19 14.63
N VAL A 165 -6.74 -9.78 13.78
CA VAL A 165 -6.56 -9.84 12.32
C VAL A 165 -5.43 -8.89 11.92
N LEU A 166 -4.44 -9.41 11.21
CA LEU A 166 -3.34 -8.62 10.64
C LEU A 166 -3.68 -8.10 9.24
N GLY A 167 -4.59 -8.78 8.54
CA GLY A 167 -5.01 -8.46 7.18
C GLY A 167 -5.15 -9.71 6.32
N PRO A 168 -5.42 -9.56 5.02
CA PRO A 168 -5.61 -10.68 4.11
C PRO A 168 -4.32 -11.49 3.86
N GLN A 169 -4.51 -12.72 3.38
CA GLN A 169 -3.50 -13.65 2.86
C GLN A 169 -4.08 -14.38 1.64
N GLY A 170 -3.94 -13.76 0.47
CA GLY A 170 -4.64 -14.21 -0.72
C GLY A 170 -6.13 -13.86 -0.67
N ALA A 171 -6.93 -14.50 -1.51
CA ALA A 171 -8.34 -14.14 -1.70
C ALA A 171 -9.27 -14.64 -0.57
N GLU A 172 -8.97 -15.79 0.03
CA GLU A 172 -9.92 -16.49 0.93
C GLU A 172 -9.43 -16.64 2.38
N ARG A 173 -8.22 -16.16 2.69
CA ARG A 173 -7.62 -16.34 4.01
C ARG A 173 -7.21 -15.00 4.61
N ILE A 174 -7.17 -14.99 5.94
CA ILE A 174 -6.68 -13.87 6.73
C ILE A 174 -5.51 -14.35 7.60
N ARG A 175 -4.61 -13.42 7.92
CA ARG A 175 -3.59 -13.61 8.94
C ARG A 175 -4.14 -13.15 10.27
N VAL A 176 -3.97 -13.97 11.29
CA VAL A 176 -4.37 -13.68 12.66
C VAL A 176 -3.15 -13.85 13.55
N GLN A 177 -2.88 -12.85 14.37
CA GLN A 177 -1.92 -12.94 15.46
C GLN A 177 -2.65 -13.46 16.70
N LEU A 178 -2.34 -14.69 17.09
CA LEU A 178 -2.77 -15.29 18.35
C LEU A 178 -1.77 -14.94 19.48
N PRO A 179 -2.15 -15.12 20.77
CA PRO A 179 -1.28 -14.87 21.91
C PRO A 179 -0.01 -15.73 21.94
#